data_AF-A0A3E0NRI2-F1
#
_entry.id   AF-A0A3E0NRI2-F1
#
_cell.length_a   1.000
_cell.length_b   1.000
_cell.length_c   1.000
_cell.angle_alpha   90.00
_cell.angle_beta   90.00
_cell.angle_gamma   90.00
#
_symmetry.space_group_name_H-M   'P 1'
#
loop_
_entity.id
_entity.type
_entity.pdbx_description
1 polymer ?
#
loop_
_entity_poly.entity_id
_entity_poly.type
_entity_poly.pdbx_seq_one_letter_code
_entity_poly.pdbx_strand_id
1 'polypeptide(L)' 'MQPAFFVICVNRQGYEASLEIRKVYRAVPDEAASKRSMTRVIDESGEDYLYPSSFFVPIEVPEEAQEAFAAAS' A
#
# COMPACT_ATOMS: atom_id res chain seq x y z
N MET A 1 2.16 -18.80 -2.70
CA MET A 1 1.91 -17.36 -2.87
C MET A 1 1.52 -16.81 -1.50
N GLN A 2 2.19 -15.74 -1.02
CA GLN A 2 1.75 -15.07 0.21
C GLN A 2 0.43 -14.34 -0.09
N PRO A 3 -0.53 -14.30 0.85
CA PRO A 3 -1.77 -13.56 0.65
C PRO A 3 -1.46 -12.08 0.37
N ALA A 4 -2.08 -11.53 -0.68
CA ALA A 4 -1.93 -10.13 -1.01
C ALA A 4 -2.70 -9.27 0.00
N PHE A 5 -2.00 -8.32 0.63
CA PHE A 5 -2.61 -7.33 1.50
C PHE A 5 -2.77 -6.03 0.72
N PHE A 6 -3.92 -5.38 0.87
CA PHE A 6 -4.22 -4.12 0.18
C PHE A 6 -4.58 -3.04 1.18
N VAL A 7 -4.20 -1.82 0.84
CA VAL A 7 -4.49 -0.63 1.63
C VAL A 7 -4.93 0.51 0.74
N ILE A 8 -5.86 1.34 1.22
CA ILE A 8 -6.24 2.57 0.54
C ILE A 8 -5.50 3.77 1.17
N CYS A 9 -4.94 4.63 0.33
CA CYS A 9 -4.30 5.87 0.78
C CYS A 9 -5.35 6.92 1.15
N VAL A 10 -5.32 7.38 2.41
CA VAL A 10 -6.22 8.40 2.95
C VAL A 10 -5.51 9.69 3.34
N ASN A 11 -4.17 9.68 3.38
CA ASN A 11 -3.34 10.88 3.60
C ASN A 11 -2.04 10.76 2.78
N ARG A 12 -1.53 11.90 2.29
CA ARG A 12 -0.28 11.99 1.53
C ARG A 12 0.57 13.22 1.87
N GLN A 13 0.31 13.86 3.01
CA GLN A 13 0.97 15.11 3.37
C GLN A 13 2.49 14.94 3.36
N GLY A 14 3.19 15.76 2.57
CA GLY A 14 4.65 15.68 2.41
C GLY A 14 5.15 14.60 1.45
N TYR A 15 4.24 13.85 0.81
CA TYR A 15 4.51 12.81 -0.17
C TYR A 15 3.58 12.93 -1.38
N GLU A 16 3.19 14.15 -1.73
CA GLU A 16 2.20 14.42 -2.78
C GLU A 16 2.61 13.93 -4.17
N ALA A 17 3.92 13.77 -4.40
CA ALA A 17 4.48 13.25 -5.65
C ALA A 17 4.56 11.72 -5.70
N SER A 18 4.47 11.04 -4.56
CA SER A 18 4.64 9.57 -4.46
C SER A 18 3.35 8.83 -4.13
N LEU A 19 2.40 9.50 -3.48
CA LEU A 19 1.15 8.91 -3.04
C LEU A 19 -0.06 9.61 -3.66
N GLU A 20 -1.07 8.82 -4.01
CA GLU A 20 -2.33 9.29 -4.56
C GLU A 20 -3.47 8.97 -3.59
N ILE A 21 -4.24 9.98 -3.21
CA ILE A 21 -5.38 9.80 -2.30
C ILE A 21 -6.47 8.98 -3.00
N ARG A 22 -7.02 8.00 -2.27
CA ARG A 22 -8.01 7.00 -2.72
C ARG A 22 -7.44 5.92 -3.65
N LYS A 23 -6.15 5.97 -4.01
CA LYS A 23 -5.50 4.85 -4.72
C LYS A 23 -5.32 3.68 -3.75
N VAL A 24 -5.53 2.48 -4.28
CA VAL A 24 -5.28 1.23 -3.57
C VAL A 24 -3.87 0.79 -3.89
N TYR A 25 -3.11 0.45 -2.86
CA TYR A 25 -1.75 -0.04 -2.95
C TYR A 25 -1.66 -1.45 -2.38
N ARG A 26 -0.76 -2.25 -2.94
CA ARG A 26 -0.38 -3.52 -2.34
C ARG A 26 0.57 -3.26 -1.18
N ALA A 27 0.25 -3.78 -0.01
CA ALA A 27 1.10 -3.72 1.17
C ALA A 27 1.89 -5.04 1.35
N VAL A 28 3.10 -4.91 1.86
CA VAL A 28 3.99 -6.04 2.19
C VAL A 28 4.08 -6.15 3.71
N PRO A 29 3.81 -7.32 4.31
CA PRO A 29 4.03 -7.55 5.73
C PRO A 29 5.49 -7.30 6.10
N ASP A 30 5.73 -6.36 7.01
CA ASP A 30 7.07 -5.99 7.48
C ASP A 30 6.99 -5.62 8.96
N GLU A 31 7.40 -6.55 9.82
CA GLU A 31 7.38 -6.35 11.28
C GLU A 31 8.31 -5.23 11.72
N ALA A 32 9.44 -5.01 11.03
CA ALA A 32 10.39 -3.97 11.38
C ALA A 32 9.82 -2.58 11.07
N ALA A 33 9.14 -2.44 9.93
CA ALA A 33 8.40 -1.23 9.58
C ALA A 33 7.22 -0.99 10.54
N SER A 34 6.44 -2.03 10.85
CA SER A 34 5.28 -1.92 11.74
C SER A 34 5.66 -1.43 13.14
N LYS A 35 6.78 -1.92 13.70
CA LYS A 35 7.35 -1.43 14.98
C LYS A 35 7.71 0.06 14.97
N ARG A 36 7.89 0.64 13.78
CA ARG A 36 8.18 2.07 13.56
C ARG A 36 6.97 2.86 13.09
N SER A 37 5.77 2.27 13.14
CA SER A 37 4.53 2.85 12.61
C SER A 37 4.64 3.21 11.12
N MET A 38 5.33 2.36 10.36
CA MET A 38 5.49 2.46 8.92
C MET A 38 4.82 1.29 8.22
N THR A 39 4.28 1.54 7.03
CA THR A 39 3.72 0.53 6.13
C THR A 39 4.56 0.48 4.87
N ARG A 40 4.98 -0.74 4.49
CA ARG A 40 5.65 -1.01 3.21
C ARG A 40 4.59 -1.22 2.14
N VAL A 41 4.58 -0.36 1.12
CA VAL A 41 3.67 -0.46 -0.03
C VAL A 41 4.47 -0.58 -1.32
N ILE A 42 3.91 -1.27 -2.30
CA ILE A 42 4.46 -1.37 -3.65
C ILE A 42 3.75 -0.35 -4.52
N ASP A 43 4.52 0.46 -5.26
CA ASP A 43 3.99 1.45 -6.19
C ASP A 43 3.84 0.89 -7.62
N GLU A 44 3.61 1.77 -8.58
CA GLU A 44 3.41 1.39 -9.98
C GLU A 44 4.69 0.93 -10.72
N SER A 45 5.86 1.23 -10.18
CA SER A 45 7.11 0.71 -10.72
C SER A 45 7.39 -0.73 -10.27
N GLY A 46 6.64 -1.24 -9.28
CA GLY A 46 6.91 -2.50 -8.61
C GLY A 46 7.97 -2.41 -7.52
N GLU A 47 8.48 -1.20 -7.23
CA GLU A 47 9.37 -0.93 -6.11
C GLU A 47 8.59 -0.78 -4.81
N ASP A 48 9.23 -1.14 -3.70
CA ASP A 48 8.65 -1.03 -2.38
C ASP A 48 9.18 0.19 -1.62
N TYR A 49 8.25 0.89 -0.96
CA TYR A 49 8.52 2.11 -0.21
C TYR A 49 7.86 2.09 1.17
N LEU A 50 8.48 2.77 2.13
CA LEU A 50 7.95 2.92 3.49
C LEU A 50 7.33 4.30 3.69
N TYR A 51 6.08 4.33 4.14
CA TYR A 51 5.40 5.56 4.56
C TYR A 51 4.72 5.38 5.92
N PRO A 52 4.33 6.46 6.61
CA PRO A 52 3.62 6.37 7.87
C PRO A 52 2.36 5.52 7.76
N SER A 53 2.17 4.55 8.66
CA SER A 53 1.01 3.66 8.63
C SER A 53 -0.33 4.41 8.72
N SER A 54 -0.34 5.58 9.37
CA SER A 54 -1.52 6.45 9.47
C SER A 54 -2.01 6.99 8.12
N PHE A 55 -1.24 6.85 7.05
CA PHE A 55 -1.65 7.28 5.72
C PHE A 55 -2.55 6.27 5.03
N PHE A 56 -2.66 5.07 5.58
CA PHE A 56 -3.31 3.96 4.93
C PHE A 56 -4.35 3.31 5.82
N VAL A 57 -5.41 2.81 5.18
CA VAL A 57 -6.43 1.99 5.81
C VAL A 57 -6.43 0.63 5.13
N PRO A 58 -6.34 -0.50 5.86
CA PRO A 58 -6.44 -1.82 5.27
C PRO A 58 -7.83 -2.05 4.68
N ILE A 59 -7.87 -2.69 3.51
CA ILE A 59 -9.12 -3.05 2.83
C ILE A 59 -9.07 -4.50 2.38
N GLU A 60 -10.23 -5.15 2.36
CA GLU A 60 -10.40 -6.44 1.73
C GLU A 60 -10.72 -6.22 0.24
N VAL A 61 -9.94 -6.85 -0.62
CA VAL A 61 -10.14 -6.82 -2.08
C VAL A 61 -10.58 -8.22 -2.51
N PRO A 62 -11.76 -8.35 -3.15
CA PRO A 62 -12.23 -9.62 -3.71
C PRO A 62 -11.19 -10.22 -4.65
N GLU A 63 -11.04 -11.54 -4.66
CA GLU A 63 -10.04 -12.27 -5.45
C GLU A 63 -10.07 -11.85 -6.93
N GLU A 64 -11.26 -11.66 -7.50
CA GLU A 64 -11.49 -11.25 -8.89
C GLU A 64 -10.91 -9.87 -9.22
N ALA A 65 -10.76 -9.00 -8.21
CA ALA A 65 -10.22 -7.66 -8.35
C ALA A 65 -8.73 -7.57 -7.96
N GLN A 66 -8.14 -8.60 -7.35
CA GLN A 66 -6.76 -8.53 -6.86
C GLN A 66 -5.76 -8.30 -7.99
N GLU A 67 -5.93 -8.96 -9.14
CA GLU A 67 -5.06 -8.78 -10.30
C GLU A 67 -5.09 -7.34 -10.84
N ALA A 68 -6.26 -6.68 -10.79
CA ALA A 68 -6.40 -5.28 -11.23
C ALA A 68 -5.64 -4.28 -10.34
N PHE A 69 -5.31 -4.67 -9.10
CA PHE A 69 -4.51 -3.88 -8.17
C PHE A 69 -3.10 -4.45 -7.95
N ALA A 70 -2.81 -5.66 -8.46
CA ALA A 70 -1.51 -6.32 -8.32
C ALA A 70 -0.49 -5.79 -9.33
N ALA A 71 -0.94 -5.43 -10.52
CA ALA A 71 -0.19 -4.61 -11.45
C ALA A 71 -0.56 -3.15 -11.18
N ALA A 72 0.41 -2.39 -10.68
CA ALA A 72 0.61 -1.00 -11.04
C ALA A 72 -0.35 -0.47 -12.13
N SER A 73 -1.26 0.44 -11.77
CA SER A 73 -2.03 1.21 -12.77
C SER A 73 -1.15 2.26 -13.42
#